data_AF-A0A7S0ZV80-F1
#
_entry.id   AF-A0A7S0ZV80-F1
#
_cell.length_a   1.000
_cell.length_b   1.000
_cell.length_c   1.000
_cell.angle_alpha   90.00
_cell.angle_beta   90.00
_cell.angle_gamma   90.00
#
_symmetry.space_group_name_H-M   'P 1'
#
loop_
_entity.id
_entity.type
_entity.pdbx_description
1 polymer ?
#
loop_
_entity_poly.entity_id
_entity_poly.type
_entity_poly.pdbx_seq_one_letter_code
_entity_poly.pdbx_strand_id
1 'polypeptide(L)'
;VRFNYKDLVDKLDRLPMTSRVCFDFCKNVSGAQFFGLEQGRDCFCTPFFHNQAKGGEGHCDAVCEGDKKSFCGGMEKASVYALHDCANTPPTKCRVPPALVPHAKSFTSMGYGNRVTPCSNLKLNRGDSVEHN
;
A
#
# COMPACT_ATOMS: atom_id res chain seq x y z
N VAL A 1 8.89 10.05 -13.69
CA VAL A 1 9.79 10.38 -12.57
C VAL A 1 9.96 9.13 -11.74
N ARG A 2 11.19 8.68 -11.50
CA ARG A 2 11.50 7.49 -10.71
C ARG A 2 12.69 7.82 -9.82
N PHE A 3 12.58 7.58 -8.52
CA PHE A 3 13.62 7.85 -7.54
C PHE A 3 14.18 6.53 -7.03
N ASN A 4 15.49 6.31 -7.13
CA ASN A 4 16.09 5.07 -6.62
C ASN A 4 16.72 5.32 -5.26
N TYR A 5 16.61 4.33 -4.37
CA TYR A 5 17.20 4.36 -3.03
C TYR A 5 18.70 4.67 -3.05
N LYS A 6 19.43 4.07 -4.00
CA LYS A 6 20.89 4.22 -4.14
C LYS A 6 21.34 5.60 -4.62
N ASP A 7 20.43 6.40 -5.16
CA ASP A 7 20.73 7.75 -5.66
C ASP A 7 20.55 8.80 -4.55
N LEU A 8 19.74 8.50 -3.54
CA LEU A 8 19.33 9.42 -2.48
C LEU A 8 19.90 9.06 -1.10
N VAL A 9 20.48 7.85 -0.96
CA VAL A 9 21.09 7.37 0.29
C VAL A 9 22.56 7.06 0.08
N ASP A 10 23.40 7.69 0.90
CA ASP A 10 24.84 7.50 0.89
C ASP A 10 25.23 6.06 1.21
N LYS A 11 26.32 5.58 0.61
CA LYS A 11 26.73 4.16 0.70
C LYS A 11 26.86 3.63 2.12
N LEU A 12 27.29 4.47 3.06
CA LEU A 12 27.49 4.10 4.46
C LEU A 12 26.17 3.96 5.24
N ASP A 13 25.10 4.63 4.79
CA ASP A 13 23.79 4.64 5.46
C ASP A 13 22.80 3.65 4.84
N ARG A 14 23.24 2.87 3.84
CA ARG A 14 22.38 1.90 3.16
C ARG A 14 22.12 0.72 4.07
N LEU A 15 20.83 0.46 4.32
CA LEU A 15 20.38 -0.72 5.02
C LEU A 15 20.20 -1.89 4.03
N PRO A 16 20.41 -3.13 4.48
CA PRO A 16 20.15 -4.31 3.66
C PRO A 16 18.66 -4.35 3.29
N MET A 17 18.38 -4.51 2.00
CA MET A 17 17.06 -4.24 1.45
C MET A 17 15.98 -5.21 1.97
N THR A 18 14.85 -4.65 2.38
CA THR A 18 13.60 -5.37 2.65
C THR A 18 12.43 -4.53 2.13
N SER A 19 11.25 -5.14 2.00
CA SER A 19 10.03 -4.39 1.67
C SER A 19 9.77 -3.24 2.66
N ARG A 20 10.10 -3.44 3.94
CA ARG A 20 9.94 -2.43 4.98
C ARG A 20 10.92 -1.27 4.84
N VAL A 21 12.20 -1.56 4.57
CA VAL A 21 13.22 -0.53 4.34
C VAL A 21 12.83 0.35 3.15
N CYS A 22 12.39 -0.27 2.04
CA CYS A 22 11.96 0.48 0.87
C CYS A 22 10.71 1.32 1.14
N PHE A 23 9.73 0.79 1.88
CA PHE A 23 8.56 1.54 2.34
C PHE A 23 8.94 2.76 3.20
N ASP A 24 9.79 2.56 4.21
CA ASP A 24 10.18 3.62 5.13
C ASP A 24 10.99 4.73 4.45
N PHE A 25 11.71 4.41 3.37
CA PHE A 25 12.33 5.39 2.49
C PHE A 25 11.29 6.11 1.61
N CYS A 26 10.51 5.37 0.83
CA CYS A 26 9.64 5.95 -0.19
C CYS A 26 8.48 6.77 0.39
N LYS A 27 8.02 6.48 1.61
CA LYS A 27 7.00 7.32 2.27
C LYS A 27 7.46 8.76 2.52
N ASN A 28 8.78 8.99 2.58
CA ASN A 28 9.37 10.32 2.78
C ASN A 28 9.69 11.01 1.44
N VAL A 29 9.52 10.33 0.31
CA VAL A 29 9.76 10.89 -1.02
C VAL A 29 8.51 11.62 -1.48
N SER A 30 8.61 12.94 -1.59
CA SER A 30 7.48 13.78 -2.02
C SER A 30 6.94 13.35 -3.39
N GLY A 31 5.62 13.16 -3.46
CA GLY A 31 4.91 12.76 -4.67
C GLY A 31 4.98 11.27 -5.01
N ALA A 32 5.70 10.44 -4.25
CA ALA A 32 5.65 8.99 -4.43
C ALA A 32 4.29 8.42 -3.97
N GLN A 33 3.66 7.62 -4.83
CA GLN A 33 2.43 6.89 -4.48
C GLN A 33 2.65 5.37 -4.49
N PHE A 34 3.74 4.92 -5.10
CA PHE A 34 4.13 3.54 -5.20
C PHE A 34 5.62 3.41 -4.90
N PHE A 35 5.99 2.24 -4.41
CA PHE A 35 7.37 1.80 -4.38
C PHE A 35 7.49 0.43 -5.01
N GLY A 36 8.68 0.07 -5.44
CA GLY A 36 8.95 -1.26 -5.93
C GLY A 36 10.34 -1.76 -5.60
N LEU A 37 10.46 -3.08 -5.65
CA LEU A 37 11.66 -3.84 -5.33
C LEU A 37 12.10 -4.61 -6.56
N GLU A 38 13.40 -4.61 -6.84
CA GLU A 38 14.04 -5.27 -7.97
C GLU A 38 15.32 -5.99 -7.51
N GLN A 39 15.64 -7.13 -8.13
CA GLN A 39 16.90 -7.86 -7.93
C GLN A 39 17.30 -8.15 -6.47
N GLY A 40 16.35 -8.23 -5.54
CA GLY A 40 16.61 -8.54 -4.13
C GLY A 40 17.17 -7.39 -3.30
N ARG A 41 17.68 -6.32 -3.95
CA ARG A 41 18.44 -5.23 -3.30
C ARG A 41 18.10 -3.83 -3.79
N ASP A 42 17.42 -3.72 -4.93
CA ASP A 42 17.09 -2.45 -5.54
C ASP A 42 15.69 -2.00 -5.11
N CYS A 43 15.57 -0.71 -4.78
CA CYS A 43 14.33 -0.08 -4.34
C CYS A 43 14.13 1.20 -5.13
N PHE A 44 12.90 1.41 -5.60
CA PHE A 44 12.50 2.63 -6.30
C PHE A 44 11.16 3.16 -5.80
N CYS A 45 10.98 4.47 -5.90
CA CYS A 45 9.73 5.17 -5.62
C CYS A 45 9.22 5.82 -6.91
N THR A 46 7.90 5.82 -7.10
CA THR A 46 7.29 6.42 -8.28
C THR A 46 5.90 7.00 -7.97
N PRO A 47 5.51 8.15 -8.57
CA PRO A 47 4.16 8.68 -8.48
C PRO A 47 3.10 7.80 -9.18
N PHE A 48 3.51 7.06 -10.20
CA PHE A 48 2.64 6.19 -10.97
C PHE A 48 3.43 4.99 -11.50
N PHE A 49 2.77 3.86 -11.69
CA PHE A 49 3.35 2.72 -12.37
C PHE A 49 2.53 2.41 -13.62
N HIS A 50 3.20 2.10 -14.72
CA HIS A 50 2.54 1.67 -15.94
C HIS A 50 2.33 0.16 -15.87
N ASN A 51 1.08 -0.29 -15.82
CA ASN A 51 0.69 -1.69 -16.01
C ASN A 51 0.90 -2.16 -17.47
N GLN A 52 1.86 -1.60 -18.19
CA GLN A 52 2.13 -1.92 -19.60
C GLN A 52 3.06 -3.12 -19.77
N ALA A 53 3.51 -3.74 -18.68
CA ALA A 53 4.15 -5.04 -18.75
C ALA A 53 3.08 -6.08 -19.12
N LYS A 54 2.80 -6.22 -20.44
CA LYS A 54 2.43 -7.53 -21.02
C LYS A 54 3.38 -8.50 -20.35
N GLY A 55 2.87 -9.41 -19.53
CA GLY A 55 3.65 -10.22 -18.60
C GLY A 55 4.86 -10.83 -19.29
N GLY A 56 5.97 -10.10 -19.30
CA GLY A 56 7.22 -10.57 -19.88
C GLY A 56 7.70 -11.78 -19.09
N GLU A 57 8.69 -12.46 -19.60
CA GLU A 57 9.30 -13.59 -18.91
C GLU A 57 9.90 -13.13 -17.56
N GLY A 58 10.04 -14.06 -16.61
CA GLY A 58 10.59 -13.80 -15.28
C GLY A 58 9.59 -13.85 -14.11
N HIS A 59 10.13 -14.11 -12.93
CA HIS A 59 9.40 -14.26 -11.66
C HIS A 59 9.83 -13.19 -10.65
N CYS A 60 8.98 -12.93 -9.65
CA CYS A 60 9.33 -12.13 -8.47
C CYS A 60 9.89 -13.05 -7.38
N ASP A 61 11.04 -13.67 -7.64
CA ASP A 61 11.67 -14.72 -6.83
C ASP A 61 13.03 -14.32 -6.25
N ALA A 62 13.47 -13.07 -6.44
CA ALA A 62 14.70 -12.58 -5.85
C ALA A 62 14.52 -12.41 -4.34
N VAL A 63 15.34 -13.13 -3.57
CA VAL A 63 15.34 -13.05 -2.11
C VAL A 63 15.82 -11.67 -1.65
N CYS A 64 15.17 -11.10 -0.64
CA CYS A 64 15.60 -9.83 -0.06
C CYS A 64 16.97 -9.94 0.62
N GLU A 65 17.83 -8.94 0.42
CA GLU A 65 19.15 -8.87 1.05
C GLU A 65 19.08 -8.84 2.59
N GLY A 66 18.10 -8.12 3.14
CA GLY A 66 17.90 -7.98 4.59
C GLY A 66 16.96 -9.01 5.23
N ASP A 67 16.24 -9.80 4.44
CA ASP A 67 15.35 -10.85 4.95
C ASP A 67 15.24 -12.04 3.98
N LYS A 68 15.92 -13.13 4.33
CA LYS A 68 15.97 -14.33 3.47
C LYS A 68 14.65 -15.09 3.35
N LYS A 69 13.62 -14.71 4.11
CA LYS A 69 12.29 -15.35 4.09
C LYS A 69 11.30 -14.63 3.17
N SER A 70 11.66 -13.47 2.64
CA SER A 70 10.81 -12.66 1.78
C SER A 70 11.46 -12.37 0.43
N PHE A 71 10.61 -12.02 -0.54
CA PHE A 71 11.01 -11.73 -1.91
C PHE A 71 10.96 -10.21 -2.17
N CYS A 72 11.99 -9.70 -2.84
CA CYS A 72 12.22 -8.29 -3.16
C CYS A 72 12.36 -8.12 -4.68
N GLY A 73 11.30 -8.48 -5.41
CA GLY A 73 11.28 -8.43 -6.87
C GLY A 73 11.88 -9.67 -7.51
N GLY A 74 12.39 -9.50 -8.72
CA GLY A 74 13.05 -10.49 -9.55
C GLY A 74 14.17 -9.87 -10.36
N MET A 75 14.85 -10.67 -11.18
CA MET A 75 15.90 -10.15 -12.07
C MET A 75 15.31 -9.25 -13.18
N GLU A 76 14.15 -9.64 -13.70
CA GLU A 76 13.45 -8.93 -14.79
C GLU A 76 12.10 -8.34 -14.36
N LYS A 77 11.67 -8.64 -13.13
CA LYS A 77 10.39 -8.22 -12.57
C LYS A 77 10.57 -7.37 -11.33
N ALA A 78 9.66 -6.41 -11.17
CA ALA A 78 9.55 -5.64 -9.94
C ALA A 78 8.34 -6.12 -9.13
N SER A 79 8.51 -6.25 -7.81
CA SER A 79 7.37 -6.28 -6.89
C SER A 79 6.96 -4.84 -6.59
N VAL A 80 5.75 -4.44 -6.94
CA VAL A 80 5.25 -3.06 -6.78
C VAL A 80 4.19 -3.01 -5.68
N TYR A 81 4.28 -1.99 -4.83
CA TYR A 81 3.44 -1.78 -3.66
C TYR A 81 2.88 -0.36 -3.66
N ALA A 82 1.63 -0.20 -3.22
CA ALA A 82 1.03 1.11 -3.01
C ALA A 82 1.43 1.68 -1.64
N LEU A 83 1.80 2.96 -1.61
CA LEU A 83 1.99 3.71 -0.37
C LEU A 83 0.63 4.18 0.12
N HIS A 84 0.14 3.57 1.20
CA HIS A 84 -1.05 4.03 1.89
C HIS A 84 -0.64 4.79 3.14
N ASP A 85 -0.95 6.09 3.17
CA ASP A 85 -0.96 6.87 4.39
C ASP A 85 -2.35 6.78 5.01
N CYS A 86 -2.48 6.00 6.09
CA CYS A 86 -3.75 5.84 6.80
C CYS A 86 -4.26 7.17 7.40
N ALA A 87 -3.38 8.14 7.64
CA ALA A 87 -3.76 9.46 8.10
C ALA A 87 -4.27 10.38 6.96
N ASN A 88 -3.90 10.06 5.71
CA ASN A 88 -4.29 10.81 4.50
C ASN A 88 -5.12 9.96 3.52
N THR A 89 -5.87 8.97 4.01
CA THR A 89 -6.89 8.35 3.15
C THR A 89 -7.95 9.39 2.84
N PRO A 90 -8.32 9.63 1.56
CA PRO A 90 -9.50 10.43 1.28
C PRO A 90 -10.68 9.84 2.06
N PRO A 91 -11.54 10.67 2.66
CA PRO A 91 -12.68 10.18 3.42
C PRO A 91 -13.45 9.20 2.54
N THR A 92 -13.50 7.94 2.95
CA THR A 92 -14.29 6.94 2.28
C THR A 92 -15.74 7.35 2.40
N LYS A 93 -16.39 7.60 1.27
CA LYS A 93 -17.84 7.86 1.25
C LYS A 93 -18.52 6.68 1.95
N CYS A 94 -19.34 6.97 2.96
CA CYS A 94 -20.13 5.96 3.63
C CYS A 94 -21.00 5.27 2.56
N ARG A 95 -20.69 4.01 2.26
CA ARG A 95 -21.50 3.19 1.37
C ARG A 95 -22.51 2.44 2.23
N VAL A 96 -23.76 2.41 1.79
CA VAL A 96 -24.77 1.54 2.39
C VAL A 96 -24.23 0.10 2.26
N PRO A 97 -24.14 -0.66 3.37
CA PRO A 97 -23.74 -2.05 3.27
C PRO A 97 -24.68 -2.78 2.30
N PRO A 98 -24.17 -3.72 1.49
CA PRO A 98 -25.05 -4.55 0.68
C PRO A 98 -26.09 -5.24 1.57
N ALA A 99 -27.30 -5.45 1.03
CA ALA A 99 -28.38 -6.12 1.76
C ALA A 99 -27.87 -7.44 2.33
N LEU A 100 -28.26 -7.74 3.59
CA LEU A 100 -27.91 -9.00 4.22
C LEU A 100 -28.42 -10.14 3.34
N VAL A 101 -27.54 -11.09 3.02
CA VAL A 101 -27.99 -12.30 2.33
C VAL A 101 -28.94 -13.07 3.25
N PRO A 102 -30.07 -13.59 2.73
CA PRO A 102 -30.97 -14.42 3.51
C PRO A 102 -30.17 -15.57 4.15
N HIS A 103 -30.36 -15.79 5.46
CA HIS A 103 -29.72 -16.86 6.24
C HIS A 103 -28.21 -16.72 6.56
N ALA A 104 -27.54 -15.60 6.26
CA ALA A 104 -26.20 -15.38 6.79
C ALA A 104 -26.22 -14.98 8.27
N LYS A 105 -25.30 -15.59 9.05
CA LYS A 105 -24.99 -15.15 10.40
C LYS A 105 -24.00 -13.97 10.32
N SER A 106 -24.45 -12.76 10.65
CA SER A 106 -23.56 -11.61 10.80
C SER A 106 -22.87 -11.65 12.16
N PHE A 107 -21.55 -11.53 12.18
CA PHE A 107 -20.79 -11.34 13.42
C PHE A 107 -20.55 -9.86 13.67
N THR A 108 -20.75 -9.40 14.90
CA THR A 108 -20.34 -8.05 15.32
C THR A 108 -18.83 -7.95 15.28
N SER A 109 -18.28 -7.28 14.27
CA SER A 109 -16.86 -6.94 14.24
C SER A 109 -16.54 -5.97 15.36
N MET A 110 -15.41 -6.16 16.04
CA MET A 110 -14.93 -5.25 17.11
C MET A 110 -14.61 -3.84 16.60
N GLY A 111 -14.51 -3.65 15.27
CA GLY A 111 -14.44 -2.34 14.60
C GLY A 111 -15.81 -1.72 14.27
N TYR A 112 -16.89 -2.46 14.51
CA TYR A 112 -18.29 -2.04 14.35
C TYR A 112 -18.96 -2.05 15.73
N GLY A 113 -18.57 -1.12 16.60
CA GLY A 113 -19.35 -0.86 17.80
C GLY A 113 -20.71 -0.29 17.40
N ASN A 114 -21.79 -1.08 17.43
CA ASN A 114 -23.22 -0.68 17.31
C ASN A 114 -23.59 0.41 16.28
N ARG A 115 -22.74 0.69 15.28
CA ARG A 115 -22.99 1.64 14.20
C ARG A 115 -23.14 0.83 12.91
N VAL A 116 -24.28 1.02 12.26
CA VAL A 116 -24.71 0.34 11.03
C VAL A 116 -23.84 0.72 9.81
N THR A 117 -22.86 1.59 9.99
CA THR A 117 -22.00 2.08 8.90
C THR A 117 -20.52 1.97 9.26
N PRO A 118 -19.71 1.23 8.49
CA PRO A 118 -18.25 1.24 8.64
C PRO A 118 -17.71 2.54 8.06
N CYS A 119 -17.61 3.57 8.89
CA CYS A 119 -16.90 4.79 8.53
C CYS A 119 -15.83 5.02 9.60
N SER A 120 -14.72 4.28 9.51
CA SER A 120 -13.64 4.29 10.51
C SER A 120 -12.87 5.62 10.59
N ASN A 121 -12.96 6.46 9.55
CA ASN A 121 -12.19 7.71 9.44
C ASN A 121 -13.06 8.97 9.26
N LEU A 122 -14.38 8.89 9.39
CA LEU A 122 -15.23 10.08 9.26
C LEU A 122 -15.20 10.86 10.58
N LYS A 123 -14.53 12.02 10.59
CA LYS A 123 -14.74 13.02 11.65
C LYS A 123 -16.17 13.56 11.51
N LEU A 124 -17.12 12.93 12.19
CA LEU A 124 -18.49 13.43 12.28
C LEU A 124 -18.46 14.80 12.95
N ASN A 125 -18.56 15.87 12.16
CA ASN A 125 -18.92 17.17 12.70
C ASN A 125 -20.41 17.15 13.01
N ARG A 126 -20.79 17.80 14.11
CA ARG A 126 -22.16 17.86 14.64
C ARG A 126 -23.02 18.73 13.70
N GLY A 127 -23.38 18.20 12.54
CA GLY A 127 -24.09 18.93 11.49
C GLY A 127 -24.33 18.14 10.19
N ASP A 128 -23.65 17.02 9.95
CA ASP A 128 -23.87 16.23 8.73
C ASP A 128 -25.10 15.32 8.91
N SER A 129 -26.28 15.84 8.57
CA SER A 129 -27.47 15.02 8.35
C SER A 129 -27.20 14.06 7.20
N VAL A 130 -27.14 12.76 7.52
CA VAL A 130 -27.19 11.67 6.53
C VAL A 130 -28.48 11.84 5.74
N GLU A 131 -28.37 12.37 4.53
CA GLU A 131 -29.50 12.48 3.62
C GLU A 131 -29.82 11.07 3.11
N HIS A 132 -30.94 10.53 3.56
CA HIS A 132 -31.50 9.29 3.08
C HIS A 132 -32.28 9.59 1.79
N ASN A 133 -31.72 9.21 0.65
CA ASN A 133 -32.47 8.92 -0.58
C ASN A 133 -32.21 7.46 -0.97
#